data_AF-A0A662DLB9-F1
#
_entry.id   AF-A0A662DLB9-F1
#
_cell.length_a   1.000
_cell.length_b   1.000
_cell.length_c   1.000
_cell.angle_alpha   90.00
_cell.angle_beta   90.00
_cell.angle_gamma   90.00
#
_symmetry.space_group_name_H-M   'P 1'
#
loop_
_entity.id
_entity.type
_entity.pdbx_description
1 polymer ?
#
loop_
_entity_poly.entity_id
_entity_poly.type
_entity_poly.pdbx_seq_one_letter_code
_entity_poly.pdbx_strand_id
1 'polypeptide(L)' 'MLPVGTTGPAIDMIDKATAICSSCSVQEECLLYALETNQEAGVWGGLPEDDRRRYRKRWLAERRRQRQMA' A
#
# COMPACT_ATOMS: atom_id res chain seq x y z
N MET A 1 13.76 13.38 -3.62
CA MET A 1 12.82 14.06 -2.71
C MET A 1 11.50 13.31 -2.79
N LEU A 2 11.05 12.69 -1.69
CA LEU A 2 9.66 12.22 -1.59
C LEU A 2 8.76 13.43 -1.33
N PRO A 3 7.59 13.53 -1.96
CA PRO A 3 6.70 14.68 -1.77
C PRO A 3 6.14 14.66 -0.34
N VAL A 4 6.24 15.79 0.35
CA VAL A 4 5.62 16.02 1.66
C VAL A 4 4.26 16.67 1.41
N GLY A 5 3.18 15.97 1.77
CA GLY A 5 1.81 16.49 1.75
C GLY A 5 0.94 15.91 0.62
N THR A 6 -0.38 15.90 0.85
CA THR A 6 -1.43 15.39 -0.05
C THR A 6 -2.11 16.48 -0.89
N THR A 7 -1.52 17.69 -0.96
CA THR A 7 -2.13 18.87 -1.59
C THR A 7 -1.40 19.24 -2.88
N GLY A 8 -2.15 19.42 -3.97
CA GLY A 8 -1.62 19.90 -5.26
C GLY A 8 -0.78 18.86 -6.02
N PRO A 9 0.44 19.19 -6.52
CA PRO A 9 1.24 18.34 -7.42
C PRO A 9 1.65 16.97 -6.85
N ALA A 10 1.43 16.74 -5.56
CA ALA A 10 1.61 15.44 -4.92
C ALA A 10 0.57 14.40 -5.38
N ILE A 11 -0.65 14.84 -5.75
CA ILE A 11 -1.71 13.95 -6.26
C ILE A 11 -1.27 13.37 -7.62
N ASP A 12 -0.79 14.22 -8.54
CA ASP A 12 -0.28 13.78 -9.84
C ASP A 12 0.88 12.79 -9.71
N MET A 13 1.70 12.93 -8.67
CA MET A 13 2.81 12.02 -8.41
C MET A 13 2.32 10.67 -7.87
N ILE A 14 1.28 10.66 -7.04
CA ILE A 14 0.63 9.44 -6.55
C ILE A 14 -0.03 8.70 -7.72
N ASP A 15 -0.73 9.40 -8.62
CA ASP A 15 -1.40 8.80 -9.78
C ASP A 15 -0.37 8.19 -10.74
N LYS A 16 0.72 8.90 -11.03
CA LYS A 16 1.83 8.37 -11.85
C LYS A 16 2.46 7.13 -11.22
N ALA A 17 2.73 7.17 -9.92
CA ALA A 17 3.30 6.01 -9.21
C ALA A 17 2.34 4.82 -9.21
N THR A 18 1.04 5.08 -9.00
CA THR A 18 0.00 4.04 -9.03
C THR A 18 -0.09 3.39 -10.40
N ALA A 19 -0.09 4.18 -11.49
CA ALA A 19 -0.10 3.67 -12.86
C ALA A 19 1.11 2.77 -13.16
N ILE A 20 2.31 3.17 -12.70
CA ILE A 20 3.52 2.34 -12.84
C ILE A 20 3.34 1.03 -12.06
N CYS A 21 2.91 1.11 -10.79
CA CYS A 21 2.69 -0.07 -9.97
C CYS A 21 1.66 -1.04 -10.55
N SER A 22 0.62 -0.57 -11.24
CA SER A 22 -0.39 -1.42 -11.88
C SER A 22 0.15 -2.25 -13.05
N SER A 23 1.24 -1.82 -13.67
CA SER A 23 1.95 -2.58 -14.71
C SER A 23 3.05 -3.51 -14.16
N CYS A 24 3.28 -3.48 -12.84
CA CYS A 24 4.38 -4.21 -12.22
C CYS A 24 4.00 -5.70 -12.01
N SER A 25 4.84 -6.62 -12.49
CA SER A 25 4.61 -8.07 -12.36
C SER A 25 4.65 -8.58 -10.92
N VAL A 26 5.29 -7.85 -10.01
CA VAL A 26 5.46 -8.21 -8.60
C VAL A 26 4.56 -7.38 -7.68
N GLN A 27 3.42 -6.91 -8.19
CA GLN A 27 2.49 -6.05 -7.43
C GLN A 27 2.05 -6.70 -6.11
N GLU A 28 1.71 -7.99 -6.14
CA GLU A 28 1.27 -8.74 -4.97
C GLU A 28 2.39 -8.92 -3.94
N GLU A 29 3.58 -9.35 -4.37
CA GLU A 29 4.75 -9.52 -3.50
C GLU A 29 5.18 -8.18 -2.87
N CYS A 30 5.17 -7.11 -3.66
CA CYS A 30 5.43 -5.74 -3.21
C CYS A 30 4.43 -5.30 -2.13
N LEU A 31 3.14 -5.60 -2.32
CA LEU A 31 2.11 -5.29 -1.33
C LEU A 31 2.31 -6.11 -0.05
N LEU A 32 2.56 -7.41 -0.17
CA LEU A 32 2.81 -8.29 0.97
C LEU A 32 4.02 -7.82 1.78
N TYR A 33 5.12 -7.51 1.12
CA TYR A 33 6.31 -6.96 1.76
C TYR A 33 6.01 -5.67 2.55
N ALA A 34 5.25 -4.74 1.94
CA ALA A 34 4.87 -3.50 2.60
C ALA A 34 3.97 -3.75 3.83
N LEU A 35 3.09 -4.75 3.77
CA LEU A 35 2.22 -5.17 4.86
C LEU A 35 2.96 -5.96 5.95
N GLU A 36 4.04 -6.65 5.65
CA GLU A 36 4.81 -7.37 6.67
C GLU A 36 5.77 -6.44 7.39
N THR A 37 6.46 -5.57 6.66
CA THR A 37 7.49 -4.67 7.20
C THR A 37 6.96 -3.34 7.75
N ASN A 38 5.64 -3.13 7.69
CA ASN A 38 4.98 -1.89 8.14
C ASN A 38 5.54 -0.64 7.42
N GLN A 39 5.66 -0.69 6.09
CA GLN A 39 6.01 0.51 5.32
C GLN A 39 4.87 1.53 5.41
N GLU A 40 5.14 2.70 5.97
CA GLU A 40 4.13 3.73 6.23
C GLU A 40 3.99 4.71 5.08
N ALA A 41 5.08 5.06 4.39
CA ALA A 41 5.07 6.06 3.30
C ALA A 41 5.08 5.44 1.90
N GLY A 42 4.62 6.22 0.90
CA GLY A 42 4.74 5.91 -0.53
C GLY A 42 3.66 4.98 -1.10
N VAL A 43 3.75 4.69 -2.40
CA VAL A 43 2.85 3.78 -3.14
C VAL A 43 3.49 2.39 -3.18
N TRP A 44 2.74 1.37 -2.76
CA TRP A 44 3.20 -0.02 -2.75
C TRP A 44 2.10 -0.92 -3.28
N GLY A 45 2.44 -1.81 -4.21
CA GLY A 45 1.47 -2.72 -4.83
C GLY A 45 0.26 -2.02 -5.45
N GLY A 46 0.43 -0.78 -5.94
CA GLY A 46 -0.64 0.04 -6.50
C GLY A 46 -1.56 0.69 -5.46
N LEU A 47 -1.21 0.66 -4.17
CA LEU A 47 -1.94 1.35 -3.12
C LEU A 47 -1.14 2.53 -2.56
N PRO A 48 -1.70 3.75 -2.57
CA PRO A 48 -1.13 4.87 -1.84
C PRO A 48 -1.18 4.63 -0.33
N GLU A 49 -0.49 5.47 0.44
CA GLU A 49 -0.37 5.35 1.89
C GLU A 49 -1.73 5.17 2.59
N ASP A 50 -2.70 6.04 2.31
CA ASP A 50 -4.00 6.02 3.00
C ASP A 50 -4.80 4.74 2.71
N ASP A 51 -4.81 4.31 1.45
CA ASP A 51 -5.51 3.09 1.05
C ASP A 51 -4.80 1.85 1.59
N ARG A 52 -3.46 1.83 1.58
CA ARG A 52 -2.68 0.74 2.18
C ARG A 52 -2.92 0.67 3.69
N ARG A 53 -3.02 1.80 4.39
CA ARG A 53 -3.33 1.84 5.82
C ARG A 53 -4.69 1.22 6.13
N ARG A 54 -5.71 1.49 5.30
CA ARG A 54 -7.03 0.85 5.39
C ARG A 54 -6.97 -0.64 5.06
N TYR A 55 -6.23 -1.01 4.02
CA TYR A 55 -6.04 -2.41 3.62
C TYR A 55 -5.35 -3.22 4.73
N ARG A 56 -4.26 -2.70 5.30
CA ARG A 56 -3.51 -3.32 6.40
C ARG A 56 -4.40 -3.65 7.60
N LYS A 57 -5.29 -2.73 7.99
CA LYS A 57 -6.24 -2.99 9.09
C LYS A 57 -7.14 -4.19 8.80
N ARG A 58 -7.67 -4.30 7.58
CA ARG A 58 -8.48 -5.45 7.14
C ARG A 58 -7.66 -6.74 7.09
N TRP A 59 -6.46 -6.68 6.52
CA TRP A 59 -5.55 -7.83 6.43
C TRP A 59 -5.16 -8.36 7.81
N LEU A 60 -4.85 -7.49 8.78
CA LEU A 60 -4.57 -7.91 10.16
C LEU A 60 -5.79 -8.52 10.85
N ALA A 61 -6.99 -7.97 10.63
CA ALA A 61 -8.22 -8.53 11.18
C ALA A 61 -8.50 -9.92 10.61
N GLU A 62 -8.29 -10.11 9.31
CA GLU A 62 -8.44 -11.40 8.64
C GLU A 62 -7.43 -12.43 9.16
N ARG A 63 -6.14 -12.06 9.27
CA ARG A 63 -5.12 -12.94 9.87
C ARG A 63 -5.45 -13.35 11.31
N ARG A 64 -6.04 -12.45 12.10
CA ARG A 64 -6.49 -12.78 13.47
C ARG A 64 -7.64 -13.79 13.44
N ARG A 65 -8.61 -13.63 12.55
CA ARG A 65 -9.72 -14.59 12.38
C ARG A 65 -9.20 -15.95 11.96
N GLN A 66 -8.30 -16.00 10.98
CA GLN A 66 -7.69 -17.25 10.52
C GLN A 66 -6.96 -17.99 11.65
N ARG A 67 -6.24 -17.26 12.52
CA ARG A 67 -5.60 -17.84 13.71
C ARG A 67 -6.58 -18.33 14.78
N GLN A 68 -7.83 -17.85 14.80
CA GLN A 68 -8.86 -18.29 15.75
C GLN A 68 -9.64 -19.50 15.25
N MET A 69 -9.63 -19.74 13.93
CA MET A 69 -10.32 -20.88 13.30
C MET A 69 -9.42 -22.11 13.11
N ALA A 70 -8.11 -21.97 13.35
CA ALA A 70 -7.12 -23.04 13.39
C ALA A 70 -6.85 -23.47 14.83
#